data_AF-X1EIS3-F1
#
_entry.id   AF-X1EIS3-F1
#
_cell.length_a   1.000
_cell.length_b   1.000
_cell.length_c   1.000
_cell.angle_alpha   90.00
_cell.angle_beta   90.00
_cell.angle_gamma   90.00
#
_symmetry.space_group_name_H-M   'P 1'
#
loop_
_entity.id
_entity.type
_entity.pdbx_description
1 polymer ?
#
loop_
_entity_poly.entity_id
_entity_poly.type
_entity_poly.pdbx_seq_one_letter_code
_entity_poly.pdbx_strand_id
1 'polypeptide(L)'
;GLSVFNVIPKELTNGDLSVIVEISLGIIGYLVGGSLNLGILKRFGKQIVVITCSQLMGAWILVTTLLAFLAPFIIKFAIPNSNFYQTYLPPAIVIGAISCATAPAATIAIIREYKASGPLTSTLLAVIAIDDALCIIAYALGLSVAEVLTIGSLSNIPWLQIIMVPVLDIGGAILLGTILGFGMTYLIHFADTKKRLSVIVLGIILLCVGMAKILNISSILANMIMGFVVTNRIRPNENAFEVIDEIDEIVFAMFFT
;
A
#
# COMPACT_ATOMS: atom_id res chain seq x y z
N GLY A 1 6.26 14.34 15.11
CA GLY A 1 5.56 15.59 15.46
C GLY A 1 6.46 16.46 16.33
N LEU A 2 6.31 17.80 16.31
CA LEU A 2 7.08 18.68 17.20
C LEU A 2 6.75 18.34 18.66
N SER A 3 7.68 17.64 19.31
CA SER A 3 7.58 17.33 20.73
C SER A 3 7.64 18.65 21.50
N VAL A 4 6.71 18.88 22.41
CA VAL A 4 6.67 20.10 23.26
C VAL A 4 7.98 20.27 24.05
N PHE A 5 8.68 19.16 24.32
CA PHE A 5 9.97 19.12 25.00
C PHE A 5 11.19 18.96 24.06
N ASN A 6 11.01 19.04 22.74
CA ASN A 6 12.07 18.90 21.73
C ASN A 6 12.90 17.60 21.87
N VAL A 7 12.29 16.55 22.44
CA VAL A 7 12.91 15.23 22.68
C VAL A 7 13.21 14.50 21.36
N ILE A 8 12.48 14.85 20.29
CA ILE A 8 12.69 14.32 18.94
C ILE A 8 13.35 15.43 18.09
N PRO A 9 14.66 15.34 17.82
CA PRO A 9 15.36 16.30 16.98
C PRO A 9 14.77 16.40 15.57
N LYS A 10 14.76 17.61 15.00
CA LYS A 10 14.21 17.89 13.66
C LYS A 10 14.99 17.21 12.54
N GLU A 11 16.24 16.84 12.78
CA GLU A 11 17.07 16.09 11.84
C GLU A 11 16.49 14.70 11.54
N LEU A 12 15.90 14.02 12.53
CA LEU A 12 15.25 12.70 12.34
C LEU A 12 14.06 12.76 11.37
N THR A 13 13.38 13.91 11.28
CA THR A 13 12.21 14.12 10.41
C THR A 13 12.54 14.56 8.98
N ASN A 14 13.80 14.90 8.67
CA ASN A 14 14.17 15.55 7.40
C ASN A 14 14.85 14.63 6.35
N GLY A 15 14.94 13.32 6.59
CA GLY A 15 15.39 12.36 5.57
C GLY A 15 16.20 11.16 6.06
N ASP A 16 16.76 11.21 7.27
CA ASP A 16 17.63 10.15 7.81
C ASP A 16 16.88 8.83 8.09
N LEU A 17 15.57 8.88 8.32
CA LEU A 17 14.71 7.69 8.52
C LEU A 17 14.11 7.14 7.22
N SER A 18 14.35 7.75 6.06
CA SER A 18 13.72 7.34 4.79
C SER A 18 13.94 5.86 4.47
N VAL A 19 15.14 5.32 4.76
CA VAL A 19 15.45 3.90 4.57
C VAL A 19 14.64 3.01 5.51
N ILE A 20 14.48 3.40 6.78
CA ILE A 20 13.70 2.64 7.76
C ILE A 20 12.22 2.62 7.37
N VAL A 21 11.69 3.76 6.91
CA VAL A 21 10.32 3.88 6.43
C VAL A 21 10.11 3.02 5.17
N GLU A 22 11.03 3.04 4.21
CA GLU A 22 10.97 2.22 2.99
C GLU A 22 10.98 0.71 3.30
N ILE A 23 11.84 0.28 4.22
CA ILE A 23 11.91 -1.13 4.66
C ILE A 23 10.61 -1.51 5.36
N SER A 24 10.12 -0.65 6.26
CA SER A 24 8.88 -0.91 7.01
C SER A 24 7.68 -0.99 6.06
N LEU A 25 7.57 -0.08 5.08
CA LEU A 25 6.55 -0.14 4.02
C LEU A 25 6.65 -1.41 3.18
N GLY A 26 7.86 -1.90 2.89
CA GLY A 26 8.07 -3.17 2.21
C GLY A 26 7.55 -4.37 3.01
N ILE A 27 7.82 -4.40 4.31
CA ILE A 27 7.33 -5.44 5.23
C ILE A 27 5.80 -5.38 5.34
N ILE A 28 5.23 -4.19 5.55
CA ILE A 28 3.78 -3.97 5.61
C ILE A 28 3.13 -4.42 4.30
N GLY A 29 3.70 -4.03 3.15
CA GLY A 29 3.23 -4.48 1.84
C GLY A 29 3.21 -6.00 1.73
N TYR A 30 4.28 -6.68 2.14
CA TYR A 30 4.35 -8.14 2.14
C TYR A 30 3.27 -8.79 3.02
N LEU A 31 3.05 -8.30 4.24
CA LEU A 31 2.00 -8.79 5.15
C LEU A 31 0.60 -8.61 4.56
N VAL A 32 0.31 -7.43 4.00
CA VAL A 32 -0.96 -7.14 3.31
C VAL A 32 -1.12 -8.06 2.09
N GLY A 33 -0.06 -8.32 1.34
CA GLY A 33 -0.07 -9.29 0.25
C GLY A 33 -0.41 -10.71 0.74
N GLY A 34 0.09 -11.08 1.91
CA GLY A 34 -0.14 -12.38 2.54
C GLY A 34 -1.59 -12.67 2.91
N SER A 35 -2.36 -11.63 3.24
CA SER A 35 -3.79 -11.77 3.59
C SER A 35 -4.70 -12.01 2.38
N LEU A 36 -4.21 -11.72 1.17
CA LEU A 36 -4.94 -11.84 -0.09
C LEU A 36 -4.98 -13.29 -0.63
N ASN A 37 -5.73 -14.15 0.04
CA ASN A 37 -5.92 -15.53 -0.39
C ASN A 37 -7.00 -15.64 -1.49
N LEU A 38 -6.64 -16.19 -2.66
CA LEU A 38 -7.55 -16.39 -3.80
C LEU A 38 -8.74 -17.31 -3.47
N GLY A 39 -8.56 -18.25 -2.54
CA GLY A 39 -9.65 -19.12 -2.04
C GLY A 39 -10.70 -18.32 -1.28
N ILE A 40 -10.28 -17.36 -0.46
CA ILE A 40 -11.17 -16.42 0.24
C ILE A 40 -11.88 -15.56 -0.82
N LEU A 41 -11.13 -14.94 -1.73
CA LEU A 41 -11.70 -14.06 -2.76
C LEU A 41 -12.76 -14.76 -3.63
N LYS A 42 -12.52 -16.00 -4.04
CA LYS A 42 -13.47 -16.79 -4.84
C LYS A 42 -14.73 -17.20 -4.08
N ARG A 43 -14.62 -17.49 -2.77
CA ARG A 43 -15.73 -17.97 -1.95
C ARG A 43 -16.78 -16.89 -1.67
N PHE A 44 -16.33 -15.65 -1.56
CA PHE A 44 -17.12 -14.55 -1.05
C PHE A 44 -17.81 -13.71 -2.16
N GLY A 45 -17.44 -13.90 -3.43
CA GLY A 45 -18.30 -13.61 -4.59
C GLY A 45 -18.35 -12.17 -5.10
N LYS A 46 -19.38 -11.87 -5.93
CA LYS A 46 -19.59 -10.58 -6.62
C LYS A 46 -19.97 -9.43 -5.68
N GLN A 47 -20.62 -9.73 -4.55
CA GLN A 47 -21.13 -8.72 -3.61
C GLN A 47 -19.99 -7.91 -2.98
N ILE A 48 -18.91 -8.57 -2.55
CA ILE A 48 -17.78 -7.88 -1.92
C ILE A 48 -17.03 -7.03 -2.91
N VAL A 49 -16.81 -7.53 -4.13
CA VAL A 49 -16.22 -6.72 -5.20
C VAL A 49 -17.04 -5.46 -5.45
N VAL A 50 -18.37 -5.56 -5.51
CA VAL A 50 -19.24 -4.39 -5.69
C VAL A 50 -19.13 -3.43 -4.50
N ILE A 51 -19.23 -3.93 -3.27
CA ILE A 51 -19.14 -3.10 -2.06
C ILE A 51 -17.79 -2.38 -2.00
N THR A 52 -16.68 -3.11 -2.05
CA THR A 52 -15.33 -2.54 -1.91
C THR A 52 -15.00 -1.59 -3.06
N CYS A 53 -15.32 -1.95 -4.31
CA CYS A 53 -15.11 -1.02 -5.43
C CYS A 53 -15.99 0.22 -5.34
N SER A 54 -17.26 0.09 -4.95
CA SER A 54 -18.16 1.25 -4.79
C SER A 54 -17.72 2.18 -3.67
N GLN A 55 -17.27 1.64 -2.54
CA GLN A 55 -16.73 2.39 -1.42
C GLN A 55 -15.44 3.11 -1.84
N LEU A 56 -14.49 2.39 -2.43
CA LEU A 56 -13.19 2.92 -2.83
C LEU A 56 -13.35 4.03 -3.89
N MET A 57 -14.10 3.77 -4.96
CA MET A 57 -14.33 4.77 -6.00
C MET A 57 -15.15 5.95 -5.47
N GLY A 58 -16.16 5.69 -4.64
CA GLY A 58 -17.00 6.72 -4.04
C GLY A 58 -16.20 7.66 -3.12
N ALA A 59 -15.41 7.10 -2.21
CA ALA A 59 -14.55 7.86 -1.30
C ALA A 59 -13.51 8.67 -2.08
N TRP A 60 -12.81 8.03 -3.01
CA TRP A 60 -11.78 8.70 -3.82
C TRP A 60 -12.35 9.87 -4.61
N ILE A 61 -13.42 9.65 -5.38
CA ILE A 61 -14.01 10.70 -6.23
C ILE A 61 -14.56 11.82 -5.37
N LEU A 62 -15.27 11.52 -4.28
CA LEU A 62 -15.88 12.53 -3.42
C LEU A 62 -14.82 13.39 -2.76
N VAL A 63 -13.81 12.78 -2.13
CA VAL A 63 -12.76 13.51 -1.41
C VAL A 63 -11.88 14.29 -2.38
N THR A 64 -11.50 13.72 -3.52
CA THR A 64 -10.74 14.45 -4.55
C THR A 64 -11.53 15.62 -5.10
N THR A 65 -12.83 15.46 -5.39
CA THR A 65 -13.67 16.56 -5.90
C THR A 65 -13.84 17.66 -4.86
N LEU A 66 -14.12 17.29 -3.62
CA LEU A 66 -14.32 18.22 -2.52
C LEU A 66 -13.03 19.00 -2.23
N LEU A 67 -11.88 18.33 -2.17
CA LEU A 67 -10.58 18.98 -1.98
C LEU A 67 -10.19 19.83 -3.18
N ALA A 68 -10.38 19.36 -4.41
CA ALA A 68 -10.12 20.18 -5.59
C ALA A 68 -10.95 21.48 -5.58
N PHE A 69 -12.21 21.41 -5.11
CA PHE A 69 -13.07 22.58 -5.03
C PHE A 69 -12.77 23.50 -3.83
N LEU A 70 -12.50 22.95 -2.64
CA LEU A 70 -12.27 23.73 -1.41
C LEU A 70 -10.83 24.22 -1.26
N ALA A 71 -9.83 23.51 -1.78
CA ALA A 71 -8.42 23.83 -1.57
C ALA A 71 -8.03 25.25 -2.00
N PRO A 72 -8.53 25.82 -3.13
CA PRO A 72 -8.25 27.21 -3.48
C PRO A 72 -8.80 28.24 -2.48
N PHE A 73 -9.88 27.91 -1.77
CA PHE A 73 -10.50 28.82 -0.81
C PHE A 73 -9.84 28.75 0.58
N ILE A 74 -9.35 27.58 0.97
CA ILE A 74 -8.82 27.31 2.31
C ILE A 74 -7.30 27.45 2.35
N ILE A 75 -6.60 26.96 1.34
CA ILE A 75 -5.14 26.86 1.31
C ILE A 75 -4.63 27.80 0.22
N LYS A 76 -4.28 29.02 0.62
CA LYS A 76 -3.57 29.95 -0.28
C LYS A 76 -2.10 29.53 -0.35
N PHE A 77 -1.78 28.61 -1.25
CA PHE A 77 -0.38 28.33 -1.57
C PHE A 77 0.23 29.58 -2.21
N ALA A 78 1.22 30.18 -1.55
CA ALA A 78 1.99 31.31 -2.07
C ALA A 78 3.00 30.84 -3.13
N ILE A 79 2.52 30.17 -4.19
CA ILE A 79 3.35 29.68 -5.28
C ILE A 79 3.15 30.62 -6.49
N PRO A 80 4.21 31.29 -6.98
CA PRO A 80 4.10 32.15 -8.16
C PRO A 80 3.78 31.30 -9.40
N ASN A 81 2.73 31.69 -10.13
CA ASN A 81 2.45 31.22 -11.49
C ASN A 81 2.23 29.70 -11.67
N SER A 82 1.29 29.11 -10.93
CA SER A 82 0.90 27.71 -11.10
C SER A 82 -0.58 27.57 -11.46
N ASN A 83 -0.88 26.84 -12.53
CA ASN A 83 -2.25 26.51 -12.93
C ASN A 83 -2.96 25.71 -11.82
N PHE A 84 -4.29 25.88 -11.66
CA PHE A 84 -5.11 25.13 -10.71
C PHE A 84 -4.82 23.61 -10.73
N TYR A 85 -4.61 23.07 -11.93
CA TYR A 85 -4.31 21.67 -12.21
C TYR A 85 -2.97 21.16 -11.71
N GLN A 86 -1.98 22.03 -11.49
CA GLN A 86 -0.63 21.64 -11.06
C GLN A 86 -0.45 21.75 -9.54
N THR A 87 -1.25 22.59 -8.89
CA THR A 87 -1.07 22.91 -7.47
C THR A 87 -2.07 22.22 -6.56
N TYR A 88 -3.34 22.16 -6.98
CA TYR A 88 -4.41 21.67 -6.10
C TYR A 88 -4.86 20.26 -6.46
N LEU A 89 -4.82 19.89 -7.75
CA LEU A 89 -5.30 18.60 -8.22
C LEU A 89 -4.39 17.42 -7.81
N PRO A 90 -3.05 17.48 -7.94
CA PRO A 90 -2.17 16.37 -7.57
C PRO A 90 -2.32 15.96 -6.08
N PRO A 91 -2.23 16.88 -5.10
CA PRO A 91 -2.43 16.50 -3.70
C PRO A 91 -3.88 16.06 -3.43
N ALA A 92 -4.90 16.61 -4.10
CA ALA A 92 -6.29 16.16 -3.93
C ALA A 92 -6.51 14.72 -4.42
N ILE A 93 -5.84 14.30 -5.50
CA ILE A 93 -5.89 12.92 -6.00
C ILE A 93 -5.23 11.96 -5.01
N VAL A 94 -4.04 12.30 -4.52
CA VAL A 94 -3.30 11.48 -3.55
C VAL A 94 -4.05 11.38 -2.22
N ILE A 95 -4.52 12.51 -1.67
CA ILE A 95 -5.29 12.52 -0.42
C ILE A 95 -6.61 11.78 -0.59
N GLY A 96 -7.27 11.91 -1.75
CA GLY A 96 -8.46 11.14 -2.07
C GLY A 96 -8.19 9.63 -2.09
N ALA A 97 -7.07 9.20 -2.65
CA ALA A 97 -6.68 7.79 -2.63
C ALA A 97 -6.41 7.29 -1.20
N ILE A 98 -5.69 8.08 -0.39
CA ILE A 98 -5.44 7.75 1.03
C ILE A 98 -6.75 7.66 1.84
N SER A 99 -7.74 8.49 1.51
CA SER A 99 -9.04 8.50 2.20
C SER A 99 -9.85 7.21 2.03
N CYS A 100 -9.45 6.35 1.09
CA CYS A 100 -10.08 5.05 0.88
C CYS A 100 -9.73 4.03 1.98
N ALA A 101 -8.63 4.23 2.70
CA ALA A 101 -8.18 3.30 3.73
C ALA A 101 -9.19 3.22 4.88
N THR A 102 -9.79 2.05 5.12
CA THR A 102 -10.67 1.83 6.26
C THR A 102 -10.14 0.74 7.19
N ALA A 103 -9.68 1.14 8.39
CA ALA A 103 -9.17 0.23 9.41
C ALA A 103 -10.28 -0.16 10.41
N PRO A 104 -10.77 -1.41 10.43
CA PRO A 104 -11.91 -1.84 11.26
C PRO A 104 -11.47 -2.62 12.50
N ALA A 105 -10.26 -2.38 13.01
CA ALA A 105 -9.70 -3.13 14.13
C ALA A 105 -10.66 -3.20 15.34
N ALA A 106 -11.27 -2.07 15.70
CA ALA A 106 -12.23 -1.99 16.79
C ALA A 106 -13.52 -2.79 16.53
N THR A 107 -14.06 -2.76 15.31
CA THR A 107 -15.27 -3.51 14.96
C THR A 107 -14.99 -5.01 14.90
N ILE A 108 -13.83 -5.43 14.41
CA ILE A 108 -13.41 -6.84 14.45
C ILE A 108 -13.27 -7.33 15.89
N ALA A 109 -12.67 -6.53 16.77
CA ALA A 109 -12.51 -6.87 18.17
C ALA A 109 -13.88 -7.11 18.84
N ILE A 110 -14.86 -6.23 18.60
CA ILE A 110 -16.23 -6.37 19.11
C ILE A 110 -16.91 -7.63 18.52
N ILE A 111 -16.79 -7.88 17.22
CA ILE A 111 -17.36 -9.08 16.58
C ILE A 111 -16.80 -10.36 17.21
N ARG A 112 -15.49 -10.40 17.48
CA ARG A 112 -14.83 -11.54 18.12
C ARG A 112 -15.25 -11.70 19.58
N GLU A 113 -15.27 -10.62 20.35
CA GLU A 113 -15.66 -10.61 21.76
C GLU A 113 -17.08 -11.12 21.96
N TYR A 114 -18.02 -10.61 21.17
CA TYR A 114 -19.43 -11.01 21.24
C TYR A 114 -19.75 -12.27 20.42
N LYS A 115 -18.77 -12.86 19.74
CA LYS A 115 -18.94 -14.01 18.82
C LYS A 115 -20.08 -13.78 17.81
N ALA A 116 -20.22 -12.54 17.34
CA ALA A 116 -21.31 -12.13 16.49
C ALA A 116 -21.20 -12.80 15.11
N SER A 117 -22.23 -13.54 14.71
CA SER A 117 -22.27 -14.25 13.43
C SER A 117 -23.53 -13.88 12.65
N GLY A 118 -23.36 -13.69 11.34
CA GLY A 118 -24.44 -13.31 10.44
C GLY A 118 -23.92 -12.86 9.07
N PRO A 119 -24.83 -12.63 8.12
CA PRO A 119 -24.46 -12.23 6.76
C PRO A 119 -23.64 -10.93 6.75
N LEU A 120 -24.01 -9.95 7.57
CA LEU A 120 -23.29 -8.67 7.64
C LEU A 120 -21.87 -8.83 8.20
N THR A 121 -21.67 -9.62 9.26
CA THR A 121 -20.34 -9.80 9.85
C THR A 121 -19.43 -10.61 8.93
N SER A 122 -19.96 -11.64 8.26
CA SER A 122 -19.20 -12.38 7.24
C SER A 122 -18.82 -11.53 6.04
N THR A 123 -19.73 -10.68 5.53
CA THR A 123 -19.41 -9.74 4.45
C THR A 123 -18.37 -8.72 4.89
N LEU A 124 -18.52 -8.16 6.09
CA LEU A 124 -17.57 -7.19 6.64
C LEU A 124 -16.17 -7.80 6.75
N LEU A 125 -16.00 -8.94 7.40
CA LEU A 125 -14.68 -9.60 7.51
C LEU A 125 -14.02 -9.85 6.14
N ALA A 126 -14.82 -10.16 5.12
CA ALA A 126 -14.28 -10.41 3.78
C ALA A 126 -13.94 -9.11 3.02
N VAL A 127 -14.70 -8.02 3.20
CA VAL A 127 -14.35 -6.70 2.67
C VAL A 127 -13.01 -6.23 3.26
N ILE A 128 -12.85 -6.38 4.57
CA ILE A 128 -11.65 -5.96 5.31
C ILE A 128 -10.39 -6.63 4.76
N ALA A 129 -10.46 -7.91 4.42
CA ALA A 129 -9.31 -8.64 3.89
C ALA A 129 -8.80 -8.10 2.54
N ILE A 130 -9.62 -7.37 1.79
CA ILE A 130 -9.30 -6.89 0.44
C ILE A 130 -9.07 -5.36 0.42
N ASP A 131 -9.65 -4.63 1.38
CA ASP A 131 -9.68 -3.16 1.40
C ASP A 131 -8.28 -2.54 1.42
N ASP A 132 -7.40 -3.02 2.32
CA ASP A 132 -6.04 -2.50 2.46
C ASP A 132 -5.23 -2.62 1.17
N ALA A 133 -5.35 -3.75 0.47
CA ALA A 133 -4.66 -3.97 -0.78
C ALA A 133 -5.16 -3.06 -1.90
N LEU A 134 -6.48 -2.91 -2.02
CA LEU A 134 -7.06 -2.01 -3.02
C LEU A 134 -6.72 -0.55 -2.72
N CYS A 135 -6.64 -0.17 -1.44
CA CYS A 135 -6.21 1.16 -1.05
C CYS A 135 -4.75 1.42 -1.42
N ILE A 136 -3.82 0.47 -1.21
CA ILE A 136 -2.43 0.60 -1.63
C ILE A 136 -2.32 0.74 -3.15
N ILE A 137 -3.11 -0.03 -3.90
CA ILE A 137 -3.16 0.08 -5.37
C ILE A 137 -3.69 1.46 -5.79
N ALA A 138 -4.77 1.93 -5.17
CA ALA A 138 -5.34 3.25 -5.44
C ALA A 138 -4.35 4.38 -5.11
N TYR A 139 -3.63 4.25 -3.99
CA TYR A 139 -2.58 5.19 -3.60
C TYR A 139 -1.43 5.22 -4.60
N ALA A 140 -0.92 4.07 -5.01
CA ALA A 140 0.14 3.99 -6.03
C ALA A 140 -0.32 4.63 -7.35
N LEU A 141 -1.52 4.29 -7.83
CA LEU A 141 -2.13 4.92 -9.01
C LEU A 141 -2.27 6.44 -8.86
N GLY A 142 -2.78 6.89 -7.71
CA GLY A 142 -2.97 8.31 -7.42
C GLY A 142 -1.66 9.08 -7.38
N LEU A 143 -0.60 8.47 -6.83
CA LEU A 143 0.74 9.04 -6.79
C LEU A 143 1.36 9.15 -8.19
N SER A 144 1.34 8.09 -8.99
CA SER A 144 1.87 8.14 -10.36
C SER A 144 1.13 9.16 -11.23
N VAL A 145 -0.20 9.29 -11.07
CA VAL A 145 -0.98 10.34 -11.76
C VAL A 145 -0.60 11.75 -11.26
N ALA A 146 -0.41 11.92 -9.96
CA ALA A 146 -0.01 13.20 -9.37
C ALA A 146 1.38 13.65 -9.84
N GLU A 147 2.35 12.75 -9.94
CA GLU A 147 3.70 13.05 -10.43
C GLU A 147 3.69 13.54 -11.89
N VAL A 148 2.90 12.88 -12.74
CA VAL A 148 2.72 13.32 -14.13
C VAL A 148 2.13 14.73 -14.20
N LEU A 149 1.21 15.06 -13.30
CA LEU A 149 0.57 16.39 -13.25
C LEU A 149 1.52 17.47 -12.70
N THR A 150 2.50 17.14 -11.86
CA THR A 150 3.45 18.11 -11.26
C THR A 150 4.70 18.36 -12.11
N ILE A 151 5.21 17.37 -12.85
CA ILE A 151 6.48 17.45 -13.61
C ILE A 151 6.38 18.35 -14.86
N GLY A 152 5.17 18.68 -15.33
CA GLY A 152 4.93 19.95 -16.02
C GLY A 152 4.47 19.92 -17.48
N SER A 153 3.96 21.08 -17.91
CA SER A 153 3.72 21.47 -19.30
C SER A 153 2.72 20.64 -20.12
N LEU A 154 1.43 20.87 -19.84
CA LEU A 154 0.29 20.54 -20.72
C LEU A 154 0.43 21.04 -22.19
N SER A 155 1.50 21.75 -22.54
CA SER A 155 1.75 22.27 -23.88
C SER A 155 2.51 21.30 -24.81
N ASN A 156 3.31 20.35 -24.32
CA ASN A 156 4.15 19.50 -25.20
C ASN A 156 4.38 18.05 -24.77
N ILE A 157 3.76 17.58 -23.68
CA ILE A 157 3.81 16.15 -23.32
C ILE A 157 2.77 15.40 -24.15
N PRO A 158 3.17 14.41 -24.99
CA PRO A 158 2.19 13.57 -25.68
C PRO A 158 1.37 12.83 -24.64
N TRP A 159 0.04 12.84 -24.78
CA TRP A 159 -0.95 12.10 -23.97
C TRP A 159 -0.54 10.65 -23.66
N LEU A 160 0.28 10.06 -24.55
CA LEU A 160 0.90 8.76 -24.39
C LEU A 160 1.80 8.65 -23.14
N GLN A 161 2.60 9.65 -22.80
CA GLN A 161 3.47 9.65 -21.62
C GLN A 161 2.68 9.69 -20.30
N ILE A 162 1.53 10.36 -20.30
CA ILE A 162 0.65 10.46 -19.12
C ILE A 162 0.13 9.08 -18.69
N ILE A 163 -0.14 8.20 -19.66
CA ILE A 163 -0.61 6.84 -19.41
C ILE A 163 0.57 5.87 -19.24
N MET A 164 1.65 6.07 -20.00
CA MET A 164 2.79 5.16 -20.04
C MET A 164 3.56 5.12 -18.72
N VAL A 165 3.73 6.25 -18.02
CA VAL A 165 4.49 6.30 -16.77
C VAL A 165 3.82 5.49 -15.65
N PRO A 166 2.53 5.69 -15.29
CA PRO A 166 1.84 4.86 -14.31
C PRO A 166 1.77 3.39 -14.70
N VAL A 167 1.59 3.09 -16.00
CA VAL A 167 1.52 1.70 -16.48
C VAL A 167 2.87 1.00 -16.33
N LEU A 168 3.98 1.69 -16.58
CA LEU A 168 5.32 1.14 -16.38
C LEU A 168 5.67 0.97 -14.90
N ASP A 169 5.29 1.92 -14.05
CA ASP A 169 5.51 1.83 -12.61
C ASP A 169 4.74 0.64 -11.99
N ILE A 170 3.43 0.58 -12.24
CA ILE A 170 2.58 -0.51 -11.74
C ILE A 170 2.94 -1.84 -12.39
N GLY A 171 3.13 -1.85 -13.71
CA GLY A 171 3.54 -3.06 -14.45
C GLY A 171 4.90 -3.58 -13.98
N GLY A 172 5.84 -2.67 -13.72
CA GLY A 172 7.16 -2.96 -13.16
C GLY A 172 7.06 -3.54 -11.75
N ALA A 173 6.25 -2.95 -10.89
CA ALA A 173 6.00 -3.45 -9.53
C ALA A 173 5.37 -4.85 -9.53
N ILE A 174 4.39 -5.08 -10.42
CA ILE A 174 3.76 -6.41 -10.59
C ILE A 174 4.78 -7.42 -11.10
N LEU A 175 5.56 -7.07 -12.12
CA LEU A 175 6.57 -7.97 -12.70
C LEU A 175 7.67 -8.31 -11.68
N LEU A 176 8.17 -7.31 -10.95
CA LEU A 176 9.19 -7.52 -9.92
C LEU A 176 8.65 -8.36 -8.77
N GLY A 177 7.48 -8.01 -8.24
CA GLY A 177 6.84 -8.72 -7.15
C GLY A 177 6.52 -10.18 -7.51
N THR A 178 6.10 -10.44 -8.75
CA THR A 178 5.85 -11.81 -9.21
C THR A 178 7.13 -12.63 -9.34
N ILE A 179 8.19 -12.08 -9.95
CA ILE A 179 9.48 -12.77 -10.08
C ILE A 179 10.04 -13.12 -8.69
N LEU A 180 10.09 -12.14 -7.79
CA LEU A 180 10.61 -12.36 -6.44
C LEU A 180 9.71 -13.25 -5.60
N GLY A 181 8.39 -13.19 -5.76
CA GLY A 181 7.44 -14.07 -5.08
C GLY A 181 7.60 -15.54 -5.49
N PHE A 182 7.84 -15.81 -6.78
CA PHE A 182 8.18 -17.16 -7.23
C PHE A 182 9.53 -17.63 -6.69
N GLY A 183 10.55 -16.76 -6.73
CA GLY A 183 11.87 -17.06 -6.16
C GLY A 183 11.80 -17.37 -4.67
N MET A 184 11.01 -16.60 -3.92
CA MET A 184 10.75 -16.78 -2.50
C MET A 184 10.05 -18.11 -2.21
N THR A 185 8.98 -18.41 -2.94
CA THR A 185 8.27 -19.68 -2.79
C THR A 185 9.21 -20.88 -3.01
N TYR A 186 10.11 -20.79 -4.00
CA TYR A 186 11.11 -21.83 -4.24
C TYR A 186 12.12 -21.93 -3.09
N LEU A 187 12.64 -20.81 -2.59
CA LEU A 187 13.65 -20.78 -1.52
C LEU A 187 13.09 -21.24 -0.16
N ILE A 188 11.80 -21.00 0.10
CA ILE A 188 11.13 -21.42 1.33
C ILE A 188 11.12 -22.94 1.48
N HIS A 189 11.11 -23.68 0.36
CA HIS A 189 11.20 -25.13 0.39
C HIS A 189 12.55 -25.67 0.92
N PHE A 190 13.61 -24.85 0.89
CA PHE A 190 14.94 -25.19 1.42
C PHE A 190 15.14 -24.73 2.88
N ALA A 191 14.11 -24.12 3.48
CA ALA A 191 14.19 -23.58 4.83
C ALA A 191 13.81 -24.65 5.87
N ASP A 192 14.81 -25.41 6.34
CA ASP A 192 14.59 -26.47 7.35
C ASP A 192 14.34 -25.95 8.78
N THR A 193 14.49 -24.65 9.03
CA THR A 193 14.43 -24.06 10.38
C THR A 193 13.78 -22.68 10.35
N LYS A 194 12.97 -22.34 11.37
CA LYS A 194 12.35 -21.01 11.51
C LYS A 194 13.36 -19.85 11.33
N LYS A 195 14.55 -19.93 11.92
CA LYS A 195 15.62 -18.91 11.74
C LYS A 195 16.06 -18.73 10.28
N ARG A 196 16.20 -19.83 9.53
CA ARG A 196 16.56 -19.80 8.11
C ARG A 196 15.43 -19.17 7.30
N LEU A 197 14.20 -19.51 7.63
CA LEU A 197 13.00 -18.92 7.02
C LEU A 197 12.96 -17.40 7.24
N SER A 198 13.23 -16.91 8.47
CA SER A 198 13.29 -15.47 8.76
C SER A 198 14.27 -14.74 7.86
N VAL A 199 15.49 -15.30 7.73
CA VAL A 199 16.55 -14.69 6.92
C VAL A 199 16.17 -14.67 5.45
N ILE A 200 15.54 -15.74 4.94
CA ILE A 200 15.07 -15.80 3.55
C ILE A 200 13.97 -14.77 3.30
N VAL A 201 12.96 -14.73 4.16
CA VAL A 201 11.81 -13.81 4.03
C VAL A 201 12.28 -12.36 4.09
N LEU A 202 13.00 -11.97 5.15
CA LEU A 202 13.52 -10.61 5.31
C LEU A 202 14.51 -10.24 4.20
N GLY A 203 15.40 -11.16 3.83
CA GLY A 203 16.38 -10.94 2.78
C GLY A 203 15.73 -10.65 1.43
N ILE A 204 14.66 -11.36 1.08
CA ILE A 204 13.93 -11.13 -0.18
C ILE A 204 13.09 -9.84 -0.10
N ILE A 205 12.46 -9.52 1.03
CA ILE A 205 11.77 -8.24 1.21
C ILE A 205 12.75 -7.07 1.02
N LEU A 206 13.92 -7.11 1.66
CA LEU A 206 14.95 -6.08 1.51
C LEU A 206 15.48 -6.00 0.07
N LEU A 207 15.68 -7.14 -0.58
CA LEU A 207 16.06 -7.19 -1.99
C LEU A 207 14.98 -6.55 -2.88
N CYS A 208 13.70 -6.85 -2.62
CA CYS A 208 12.56 -6.28 -3.33
C CYS A 208 12.50 -4.77 -3.16
N VAL A 209 12.64 -4.25 -1.93
CA VAL A 209 12.72 -2.81 -1.64
C VAL A 209 13.90 -2.16 -2.38
N GLY A 210 15.09 -2.77 -2.32
CA GLY A 210 16.29 -2.26 -2.98
C GLY A 210 16.17 -2.23 -4.50
N MET A 211 15.66 -3.29 -5.12
CA MET A 211 15.43 -3.34 -6.56
C MET A 211 14.33 -2.37 -6.99
N ALA A 212 13.25 -2.26 -6.23
CA ALA A 212 12.17 -1.31 -6.52
C ALA A 212 12.69 0.14 -6.52
N LYS A 213 13.57 0.47 -5.56
CA LYS A 213 14.23 1.78 -5.50
C LYS A 213 15.13 2.06 -6.70
N ILE A 214 15.93 1.08 -7.13
CA ILE A 214 16.80 1.22 -8.32
C ILE A 214 15.97 1.41 -9.58
N LEU A 215 14.85 0.70 -9.70
CA LEU A 215 13.94 0.76 -10.84
C LEU A 215 12.99 1.96 -10.79
N ASN A 216 13.01 2.76 -9.72
CA ASN A 216 12.06 3.86 -9.46
C ASN A 216 10.60 3.42 -9.58
N ILE A 217 10.27 2.26 -8.99
CA ILE A 217 8.92 1.72 -8.93
C ILE A 217 8.43 1.62 -7.49
N SER A 218 7.11 1.54 -7.30
CA SER A 218 6.49 1.44 -5.98
C SER A 218 6.93 0.18 -5.20
N SER A 219 7.73 0.38 -4.14
CA SER A 219 8.25 -0.69 -3.27
C SER A 219 7.15 -1.39 -2.48
N ILE A 220 6.15 -0.65 -2.01
CA ILE A 220 5.00 -1.23 -1.28
C ILE A 220 4.17 -2.13 -2.19
N LEU A 221 3.90 -1.70 -3.43
CA LEU A 221 3.12 -2.46 -4.38
C LEU A 221 3.87 -3.73 -4.80
N ALA A 222 5.16 -3.63 -5.08
CA ALA A 222 5.98 -4.79 -5.44
C ALA A 222 6.03 -5.85 -4.33
N ASN A 223 6.22 -5.43 -3.06
CA ASN A 223 6.20 -6.35 -1.92
C ASN A 223 4.81 -6.95 -1.66
N MET A 224 3.74 -6.20 -1.90
CA MET A 224 2.37 -6.71 -1.81
C MET A 224 2.08 -7.77 -2.86
N ILE A 225 2.51 -7.57 -4.10
CA ILE A 225 2.38 -8.59 -5.16
C ILE A 225 3.23 -9.83 -4.82
N MET A 226 4.42 -9.64 -4.25
CA MET A 226 5.25 -10.74 -3.77
C MET A 226 4.54 -11.55 -2.67
N GLY A 227 3.99 -10.89 -1.64
CA GLY A 227 3.22 -11.55 -0.58
C GLY A 227 1.99 -12.28 -1.12
N PHE A 228 1.28 -11.68 -2.08
CA PHE A 228 0.16 -12.30 -2.78
C PHE A 228 0.57 -13.58 -3.53
N VAL A 229 1.71 -13.57 -4.22
CA VAL A 229 2.20 -14.76 -4.94
C VAL A 229 2.58 -15.87 -3.96
N VAL A 230 3.27 -15.51 -2.88
CA VAL A 230 3.70 -16.45 -1.84
C VAL A 230 2.50 -17.11 -1.16
N THR A 231 1.54 -16.34 -0.62
CA THR A 231 0.37 -16.89 0.09
C THR A 231 -0.49 -17.83 -0.76
N ASN A 232 -0.54 -17.59 -2.08
CA ASN A 232 -1.34 -18.40 -3.01
C ASN A 232 -0.61 -19.62 -3.58
N ARG A 233 0.70 -19.77 -3.31
CA ARG A 233 1.53 -20.85 -3.86
C ARG A 233 2.15 -21.73 -2.79
N ILE A 234 2.41 -21.18 -1.61
CA ILE A 234 2.95 -21.92 -0.47
C ILE A 234 2.00 -23.02 -0.02
N ARG A 235 2.57 -24.09 0.53
CA ARG A 235 1.77 -25.16 1.16
C ARG A 235 1.20 -24.66 2.50
N PRO A 236 0.00 -25.10 2.92
CA PRO A 236 -0.62 -24.66 4.18
C PRO A 236 0.22 -24.84 5.46
N ASN A 237 1.30 -25.61 5.40
CA ASN A 237 2.18 -25.92 6.53
C ASN A 237 3.48 -25.07 6.54
N GLU A 238 3.67 -24.14 5.60
CA GLU A 238 4.86 -23.29 5.55
C GLU A 238 4.54 -21.91 6.13
N ASN A 239 5.11 -21.62 7.31
CA ASN A 239 4.79 -20.45 8.12
C ASN A 239 5.60 -19.20 7.72
N ALA A 240 5.63 -18.86 6.43
CA ALA A 240 6.45 -17.75 5.92
C ALA A 240 6.03 -16.36 6.43
N PHE A 241 4.76 -16.19 6.81
CA PHE A 241 4.22 -14.94 7.34
C PHE A 241 4.33 -14.86 8.88
N GLU A 242 4.19 -15.98 9.59
CA GLU A 242 4.28 -16.05 11.06
C GLU A 242 5.59 -15.43 11.60
N VAL A 243 6.68 -15.63 10.85
CA VAL A 243 8.00 -15.13 11.20
C VAL A 243 8.10 -13.59 11.16
N ILE A 244 7.26 -12.95 10.34
CA ILE A 244 7.17 -11.50 10.23
C ILE A 244 6.09 -10.95 11.16
N ASP A 245 5.02 -11.71 11.40
CA ASP A 245 4.01 -11.38 12.41
C ASP A 245 4.62 -11.25 13.82
N GLU A 246 5.72 -11.96 14.13
CA GLU A 246 6.44 -11.80 15.41
C GLU A 246 7.10 -10.41 15.59
N ILE A 247 7.33 -9.66 14.50
CA ILE A 247 8.01 -8.36 14.52
C ILE A 247 7.12 -7.22 13.99
N ASP A 248 5.86 -7.49 13.69
CA ASP A 248 4.95 -6.52 13.06
C ASP A 248 4.78 -5.26 13.92
N GLU A 249 4.57 -5.40 15.23
CA GLU A 249 4.42 -4.30 16.18
C GLU A 249 5.65 -3.38 16.18
N ILE A 250 6.85 -3.98 16.11
CA ILE A 250 8.11 -3.24 16.08
C ILE A 250 8.25 -2.50 14.74
N VAL A 251 7.88 -3.15 13.63
CA VAL A 251 7.89 -2.55 12.30
C VAL A 251 6.90 -1.39 12.20
N PHE A 252 5.70 -1.54 12.76
CA PHE A 252 4.72 -0.46 12.85
C PHE A 252 5.25 0.70 13.69
N ALA A 253 5.87 0.42 14.84
CA ALA A 253 6.50 1.46 15.65
C ALA A 253 7.59 2.21 14.88
N MET A 254 8.45 1.49 14.15
CA MET A 254 9.50 2.08 13.29
C MET A 254 8.92 2.94 12.16
N PHE A 255 7.81 2.51 11.55
CA PHE A 255 7.12 3.26 10.49
C PHE A 255 6.55 4.60 10.97
N PHE A 256 6.02 4.65 12.20
CA PHE A 256 5.38 5.86 12.75
C PHE A 256 6.35 6.82 13.46
N THR A 257 7.66 6.53 13.45
CA THR A 257 8.71 7.40 14.04
C THR A 257 9.11 8.53 13.10
#